data_AF-A0A060BWM8-F1
#
_entry.id   AF-A0A060BWM8-F1
#
_cell.length_a   1.000
_cell.length_b   1.000
_cell.length_c   1.000
_cell.angle_alpha   90.00
_cell.angle_beta   90.00
_cell.angle_gamma   90.00
#
_symmetry.space_group_name_H-M   'P 1'
#
loop_
_entity.id
_entity.type
_entity.pdbx_description
1 polymer ?
#
loop_
_entity_poly.entity_id
_entity_poly.type
_entity_poly.pdbx_seq_one_letter_code
_entity_poly.pdbx_strand_id
1 'polypeptide(L)'
;AHNVLPALAHSDAYYEEVEKATGRGMSLITHLYSGMSGVRRINARRHPGVIEAALLLNELDVELIADGMHVPGPMLEMAFRLKGAERIALITDAMRAAGTEHTTSRLGSLTNGLDVIIEEGVAKL
;
A
#
# COMPACT_ATOMS: atom_id res chain seq x y z
N ALA A 1 6.39 16.63 18.73
CA ALA A 1 5.73 16.09 17.52
C ALA A 1 4.45 16.88 17.26
N HIS A 2 4.09 17.15 16.00
CA HIS A 2 2.95 18.00 15.61
C HIS A 2 1.58 17.27 15.60
N ASN A 3 1.47 16.11 16.25
CA ASN A 3 0.28 15.25 16.19
C ASN A 3 -0.12 14.85 14.75
N VAL A 4 0.88 14.59 13.90
CA VAL A 4 0.73 14.08 12.54
C VAL A 4 1.36 12.70 12.49
N LEU A 5 0.62 11.71 11.98
CA LEU A 5 1.11 10.35 11.78
C LEU A 5 1.79 10.25 10.40
N PRO A 6 3.12 10.05 10.33
CA PRO A 6 3.78 9.75 9.06
C PRO A 6 3.49 8.30 8.64
N ALA A 7 3.00 8.15 7.41
CA ALA A 7 2.78 6.87 6.75
C ALA A 7 3.64 6.75 5.49
N LEU A 8 4.24 5.58 5.27
CA LEU A 8 5.06 5.32 4.08
C LEU A 8 4.18 4.76 2.98
N ALA A 9 4.23 5.42 1.82
CA ALA A 9 3.53 5.06 0.60
C ALA A 9 4.42 5.36 -0.62
N HIS A 10 4.14 4.76 -1.77
CA HIS A 10 4.72 5.17 -3.06
C HIS A 10 6.26 5.29 -3.06
N SER A 11 6.94 4.29 -2.50
CA SER A 11 8.38 4.34 -2.23
C SER A 11 9.12 3.15 -2.82
N ASP A 12 10.27 3.41 -3.44
CA ASP A 12 11.21 2.38 -3.92
C ASP A 12 12.35 2.11 -2.92
N ALA A 13 12.12 2.38 -1.63
CA ALA A 13 13.12 2.21 -0.57
C ALA A 13 13.57 0.74 -0.39
N TYR A 14 14.73 0.54 0.20
CA TYR A 14 15.18 -0.75 0.73
C TYR A 14 14.73 -0.94 2.18
N TYR A 15 14.73 -2.19 2.64
CA TYR A 15 14.38 -2.57 4.00
C TYR A 15 15.07 -1.71 5.07
N GLU A 16 16.38 -1.50 4.93
CA GLU A 16 17.21 -0.78 5.91
C GLU A 16 16.83 0.70 6.02
N GLU A 17 16.31 1.28 4.93
CA GLU A 17 15.81 2.66 4.92
C GLU A 17 14.47 2.75 5.64
N VAL A 18 13.60 1.75 5.47
CA VAL A 18 12.33 1.64 6.20
C VAL A 18 12.59 1.43 7.68
N GLU A 19 13.46 0.51 8.06
CA GLU A 19 13.84 0.25 9.46
C GLU A 19 14.37 1.52 10.14
N LYS A 20 15.22 2.28 9.45
CA LYS A 20 15.72 3.57 9.95
C LYS A 20 14.60 4.61 10.13
N ALA A 21 13.63 4.65 9.22
CA ALA A 21 12.47 5.55 9.34
C ALA A 21 11.55 5.12 10.49
N THR A 22 11.34 3.82 10.68
CA THR A 22 10.61 3.24 11.81
C THR A 22 11.25 3.62 13.14
N GLY A 23 12.59 3.51 13.25
CA GLY A 23 13.35 3.95 14.42
C GLY A 23 13.27 5.46 14.71
N ARG A 24 12.70 6.26 13.80
CA ARG A 24 12.44 7.70 13.96
C ARG A 24 10.97 8.03 14.21
N GLY A 25 10.13 7.02 14.46
CA GLY A 25 8.72 7.19 14.82
C GLY A 25 7.74 7.06 13.65
N MET A 26 8.18 6.60 12.48
CA MET A 26 7.26 6.14 11.45
C MET A 26 6.62 4.81 11.86
N SER A 27 5.30 4.70 11.76
CA SER A 27 4.59 3.52 12.30
C SER A 27 3.46 3.00 11.41
N LEU A 28 3.31 3.50 10.17
CA LEU A 28 2.25 3.08 9.26
C LEU A 28 2.76 2.89 7.83
N ILE A 29 2.31 1.83 7.17
CA ILE A 29 2.45 1.60 5.74
C ILE A 29 1.08 1.79 5.09
N THR A 30 0.98 2.70 4.13
CA THR A 30 -0.23 2.93 3.33
C THR A 30 -0.39 1.83 2.29
N HIS A 31 -1.62 1.36 2.07
CA HIS A 31 -2.05 0.37 1.06
C HIS A 31 -1.00 -0.69 0.68
N LEU A 32 -0.59 -1.51 1.65
CA LEU A 32 0.41 -2.58 1.49
C LEU A 32 0.25 -3.32 0.14
N TYR A 33 1.38 -3.48 -0.55
CA TYR A 33 1.57 -3.99 -1.92
C TYR A 33 1.39 -2.97 -3.07
N SER A 34 0.68 -1.86 -2.87
CA SER A 34 0.44 -0.87 -3.93
C SER A 34 1.54 0.18 -4.02
N GLY A 35 2.21 0.27 -5.17
CA GLY A 35 3.17 1.35 -5.45
C GLY A 35 4.44 1.32 -4.60
N MET A 36 4.85 0.17 -4.08
CA MET A 36 6.01 0.04 -3.19
C MET A 36 6.95 -1.07 -3.62
N SER A 37 8.23 -0.97 -3.25
CA SER A 37 9.23 -1.99 -3.58
C SER A 37 9.00 -3.31 -2.84
N GLY A 38 9.25 -4.42 -3.52
CA GLY A 38 9.42 -5.74 -2.91
C GLY A 38 10.85 -6.25 -3.10
N VAL A 39 11.06 -7.53 -2.80
CA VAL A 39 12.36 -8.18 -2.96
C VAL A 39 12.86 -8.12 -4.41
N ARG A 40 14.08 -7.61 -4.61
CA ARG A 40 14.75 -7.53 -5.92
C ARG A 40 16.10 -8.24 -5.92
N ARG A 41 16.57 -8.63 -7.11
CA ARG A 41 17.89 -9.23 -7.31
C ARG A 41 18.87 -8.18 -7.83
N ILE A 42 19.94 -7.93 -7.09
CA ILE A 42 21.00 -7.00 -7.49
C ILE A 42 22.33 -7.71 -7.29
N ASN A 43 23.20 -7.75 -8.31
CA ASN A 43 24.52 -8.39 -8.24
C ASN A 43 24.50 -9.80 -7.63
N ALA A 44 23.56 -10.63 -8.10
CA ALA A 44 23.31 -11.99 -7.61
C ALA A 44 22.80 -12.13 -6.15
N ARG A 45 22.52 -11.04 -5.44
CA ARG A 45 22.00 -11.00 -4.07
C ARG A 45 20.53 -10.59 -4.03
N ARG A 46 19.82 -10.96 -2.96
CA ARG A 46 18.43 -10.53 -2.71
C ARG A 46 18.43 -9.35 -1.75
N HIS A 47 17.69 -8.32 -2.12
CA HIS A 47 17.53 -7.10 -1.34
C HIS A 47 16.03 -6.93 -1.06
N PRO A 48 15.60 -6.98 0.21
CA PRO A 48 14.20 -6.74 0.56
C PRO A 48 13.85 -5.27 0.39
N GLY A 49 12.59 -5.00 0.06
CA GLY A 49 12.03 -3.68 -0.11
C GLY A 49 11.08 -3.32 1.03
N VAL A 50 10.19 -2.38 0.72
CA VAL A 50 9.15 -1.89 1.62
C VAL A 50 8.18 -3.00 2.02
N ILE A 51 7.78 -3.88 1.10
CA ILE A 51 6.83 -4.97 1.38
C ILE A 51 7.39 -5.89 2.48
N GLU A 52 8.65 -6.30 2.38
CA GLU A 52 9.27 -7.16 3.38
C GLU A 52 9.43 -6.44 4.72
N ALA A 53 9.78 -5.15 4.70
CA ALA A 53 9.86 -4.35 5.92
C ALA A 53 8.49 -4.19 6.62
N ALA A 54 7.45 -3.90 5.85
CA ALA A 54 6.08 -3.78 6.34
C ALA A 54 5.61 -5.05 7.06
N LEU A 55 5.94 -6.21 6.48
CA LEU A 55 5.55 -7.52 6.99
C LEU A 55 6.37 -7.98 8.20
N LEU A 56 7.66 -7.62 8.28
CA LEU A 56 8.58 -8.11 9.32
C LEU A 56 8.71 -7.20 10.54
N LEU A 57 8.56 -5.88 10.38
CA LEU A 57 8.69 -4.93 11.49
C LEU A 57 7.36 -4.85 12.26
N ASN A 58 7.37 -5.25 13.53
CA ASN A 58 6.18 -5.30 14.38
C ASN A 58 5.70 -3.91 14.83
N GLU A 59 6.55 -2.91 14.69
CA GLU A 59 6.29 -1.51 14.99
C GLU A 59 5.45 -0.81 13.91
N LEU A 60 5.35 -1.42 12.72
CA LEU A 60 4.55 -0.90 11.62
C LEU A 60 3.16 -1.52 11.63
N ASP A 61 2.12 -0.68 11.66
CA ASP A 61 0.80 -1.07 11.22
C ASP A 61 0.75 -1.01 9.68
N VAL A 62 -0.15 -1.76 9.06
CA VAL A 62 -0.33 -1.76 7.60
C VAL A 62 -1.79 -1.51 7.22
N GLU A 63 -2.00 -0.66 6.23
CA GLU A 63 -3.29 -0.54 5.56
C GLU A 63 -3.40 -1.58 4.44
N LEU A 64 -4.57 -2.21 4.28
CA LEU A 64 -4.82 -3.21 3.23
C LEU A 64 -6.14 -2.94 2.50
N ILE A 65 -6.06 -2.93 1.17
CA ILE A 65 -7.22 -2.90 0.28
C ILE A 65 -7.67 -4.35 0.05
N ALA A 66 -8.70 -4.78 0.79
CA ALA A 66 -9.17 -6.16 0.80
C ALA A 66 -10.35 -6.42 -0.17
N ASP A 67 -10.29 -5.87 -1.38
CA ASP A 67 -11.31 -6.05 -2.41
C ASP A 67 -11.12 -7.32 -3.27
N GLY A 68 -10.00 -8.02 -3.09
CA GLY A 68 -9.63 -9.22 -3.85
C GLY A 68 -9.09 -8.95 -5.26
N MET A 69 -9.09 -7.69 -5.71
CA MET A 69 -8.61 -7.27 -7.02
C MET A 69 -7.22 -6.61 -6.92
N HIS A 70 -7.04 -5.68 -5.97
CA HIS A 70 -5.73 -5.08 -5.69
C HIS A 70 -4.77 -6.09 -5.06
N VAL A 71 -5.26 -6.81 -4.06
CA VAL A 71 -4.49 -7.81 -3.31
C VAL A 71 -5.25 -9.14 -3.36
N PRO A 72 -4.78 -10.12 -4.14
CA PRO A 72 -5.40 -11.44 -4.21
C PRO A 72 -5.43 -12.15 -2.85
N GLY A 73 -6.40 -13.05 -2.67
CA GLY A 73 -6.62 -13.80 -1.42
C GLY A 73 -5.36 -14.40 -0.76
N PRO A 74 -4.46 -15.08 -1.50
CA PRO A 74 -3.23 -15.62 -0.91
C PRO A 74 -2.30 -14.56 -0.30
N MET A 75 -2.26 -13.35 -0.88
CA MET A 75 -1.45 -12.24 -0.36
C MET A 75 -2.10 -11.60 0.86
N LEU A 76 -3.44 -11.47 0.88
CA LEU A 76 -4.18 -11.05 2.07
C LEU A 76 -3.94 -12.02 3.23
N GLU A 77 -3.99 -13.33 2.95
CA GLU A 77 -3.71 -14.36 3.95
C GLU A 77 -2.27 -14.29 4.47
N MET A 78 -1.29 -14.08 3.58
CA MET A 78 0.11 -13.90 3.98
C MET A 78 0.29 -12.69 4.90
N ALA A 79 -0.27 -11.53 4.53
CA ALA A 79 -0.20 -10.33 5.35
C ALA A 79 -0.88 -10.54 6.71
N PHE A 80 -2.06 -11.17 6.73
CA PHE A 80 -2.77 -11.50 7.97
C PHE A 80 -1.97 -12.42 8.89
N ARG A 81 -1.35 -13.47 8.34
CA ARG A 81 -0.54 -14.42 9.13
C ARG A 81 0.71 -13.76 9.73
N LEU A 82 1.30 -12.77 9.05
CA LEU A 82 2.53 -12.11 9.49
C LEU A 82 2.27 -10.93 10.43
N LYS A 83 1.21 -10.15 10.19
CA LYS A 83 0.89 -8.95 10.98
C LYS A 83 -0.10 -9.22 12.11
N GLY A 84 -1.04 -10.13 11.90
CA GLY A 84 -2.20 -10.30 12.76
C GLY A 84 -3.24 -9.19 12.61
N ALA A 85 -4.45 -9.44 13.14
CA ALA A 85 -5.58 -8.52 13.03
C ALA A 85 -5.32 -7.15 13.69
N GLU A 86 -4.59 -7.13 14.80
CA GLU A 86 -4.31 -5.92 15.59
C GLU A 86 -3.39 -4.91 14.87
N ARG A 87 -2.71 -5.34 13.80
CA ARG A 87 -1.74 -4.54 13.04
C ARG A 87 -2.17 -4.28 11.61
N ILE A 88 -3.42 -4.61 11.27
CA ILE A 88 -4.00 -4.40 9.95
C ILE A 88 -5.18 -3.45 10.06
N ALA A 89 -5.12 -2.36 9.31
CA ALA A 89 -6.25 -1.49 9.04
C ALA A 89 -6.81 -1.79 7.64
N LEU A 90 -8.07 -2.19 7.55
CA LEU A 90 -8.73 -2.33 6.26
C LEU A 90 -9.11 -0.94 5.72
N ILE A 91 -8.76 -0.68 4.46
CA ILE A 91 -9.11 0.55 3.76
C ILE A 91 -9.79 0.22 2.43
N THR A 92 -10.52 1.19 1.87
CA THR A 92 -11.13 1.03 0.54
C THR A 92 -10.23 1.55 -0.57
N ASP A 93 -9.43 2.59 -0.28
CA ASP A 93 -8.76 3.43 -1.27
C ASP A 93 -9.69 3.85 -2.44
N ALA A 94 -10.98 4.04 -2.11
CA ALA A 94 -12.02 4.23 -3.11
C ALA A 94 -11.90 5.58 -3.82
N MET A 95 -12.11 5.55 -5.13
CA MET A 95 -12.13 6.73 -5.98
C MET A 95 -13.56 7.26 -6.20
N ARG A 96 -13.69 8.43 -6.84
CA ARG A 96 -14.96 9.13 -7.09
C ARG A 96 -16.06 8.27 -7.75
N ALA A 97 -15.69 7.26 -8.52
CA ALA A 97 -16.64 6.37 -9.21
C ALA A 97 -17.18 5.23 -8.32
N ALA A 98 -16.66 5.04 -7.11
CA ALA A 98 -17.11 3.99 -6.22
C ALA A 98 -18.61 4.12 -5.90
N GLY A 99 -19.35 3.02 -6.03
CA GLY A 99 -20.81 3.01 -5.84
C GLY A 99 -21.63 3.63 -6.97
N THR A 100 -21.03 3.84 -8.15
CA THR A 100 -21.71 4.38 -9.34
C THR A 100 -21.63 3.42 -10.53
N GLU A 101 -22.41 3.67 -11.59
CA GLU A 101 -22.33 2.94 -12.87
C GLU A 101 -21.38 3.62 -13.88
N HIS A 102 -20.61 4.63 -13.45
CA HIS A 102 -19.69 5.31 -14.35
C HIS A 102 -18.53 4.41 -14.78
N THR A 103 -18.25 4.39 -16.09
CA THR A 103 -17.11 3.69 -16.69
C THR A 103 -15.88 4.58 -16.87
N THR A 104 -16.01 5.89 -16.62
CA THR A 104 -14.92 6.86 -16.66
C THR A 104 -14.99 7.81 -15.47
N SER A 105 -13.83 8.31 -15.03
CA SER A 105 -13.72 9.26 -13.93
C SER A 105 -12.44 10.11 -14.05
N ARG A 106 -12.20 10.98 -13.07
CA ARG A 106 -10.99 11.79 -12.94
C ARG A 106 -10.37 11.61 -11.55
N LEU A 107 -9.07 11.28 -11.50
CA LEU A 107 -8.28 11.29 -10.28
C LEU A 107 -7.61 12.65 -10.08
N GLY A 108 -7.77 13.22 -8.88
CA GLY A 108 -7.29 14.55 -8.56
C GLY A 108 -8.24 15.65 -9.04
N SER A 109 -7.68 16.66 -9.69
CA SER A 109 -8.44 17.83 -10.17
C SER A 109 -9.51 17.46 -11.20
N LEU A 110 -10.65 18.15 -11.14
CA LEU A 110 -11.73 17.95 -12.11
C LEU A 110 -11.41 18.51 -13.50
N THR A 111 -10.50 19.48 -13.59
CA THR A 111 -10.19 20.17 -14.85
C THR A 111 -8.93 19.66 -15.53
N ASN A 112 -7.97 19.13 -14.77
CA ASN A 112 -6.67 18.68 -15.26
C ASN A 112 -6.13 17.45 -14.52
N GLY A 113 -7.01 16.67 -13.86
CA GLY A 113 -6.65 15.40 -13.23
C GLY A 113 -6.42 14.29 -14.25
N LEU A 114 -5.97 13.14 -13.77
CA LEU A 114 -5.75 11.96 -14.59
C LEU A 114 -7.09 11.35 -15.00
N ASP A 115 -7.20 10.94 -16.26
CA ASP A 115 -8.33 10.15 -16.73
C ASP A 115 -8.28 8.76 -16.09
N VAL A 116 -9.44 8.26 -15.67
CA VAL A 116 -9.60 6.96 -15.02
C VAL A 116 -10.62 6.17 -15.81
N ILE A 117 -10.30 4.93 -16.14
CA ILE A 117 -11.22 3.99 -16.77
C ILE A 117 -11.64 2.96 -15.73
N ILE A 118 -12.94 2.70 -15.60
CA ILE A 118 -13.47 1.68 -14.70
C ILE A 118 -13.90 0.48 -15.54
N GLU A 119 -13.22 -0.64 -15.34
CA GLU A 119 -13.45 -1.91 -16.03
C GLU A 119 -13.42 -3.04 -15.02
N GLU A 120 -14.37 -3.97 -15.11
CA GLU A 120 -14.41 -5.17 -14.27
C GLU A 120 -14.40 -4.85 -12.76
N GLY A 121 -15.01 -3.72 -12.39
CA GLY A 121 -15.05 -3.24 -11.00
C GLY A 121 -13.75 -2.62 -10.49
N VAL A 122 -12.74 -2.42 -11.35
CA VAL A 122 -11.44 -1.87 -10.99
C VAL A 122 -11.21 -0.54 -11.72
N ALA A 123 -10.74 0.46 -10.97
CA ALA A 123 -10.29 1.73 -11.54
C ALA A 123 -8.85 1.60 -12.07
N LYS A 124 -8.65 1.96 -13.33
CA LYS A 124 -7.37 1.89 -14.04
C LYS A 124 -6.94 3.31 -14.44
N LEU A 125 -5.68 3.64 -14.17
CA LEU A 125 -5.02 4.91 -14.49
C LEU A 125 -4.23 4.81 -15.80
#